data_AF-A0A6G2QCZ6-F1
#
_entry.id   AF-A0A6G2QCZ6-F1
#
_cell.length_a   1.000
_cell.length_b   1.000
_cell.length_c   1.000
_cell.angle_alpha   90.00
_cell.angle_beta   90.00
_cell.angle_gamma   90.00
#
_symmetry.space_group_name_H-M   'P 1'
#
loop_
_entity.id
_entity.type
_entity.pdbx_description
1 polymer ?
#
loop_
_entity_poly.entity_id
_entity_poly.type
_entity_poly.pdbx_seq_one_letter_code
_entity_poly.pdbx_strand_id
1 'polypeptide(L)'
;MDEELRSVTERLRQESGGSAAFDALLATEDLDELAEVLTAPGQPLWARELAAFRLGRAGDRRAFESLVLLLNHRDPPRCAGAAHALARLGDPRTARAAAALATNELRVAYALHPVRLL
;
A
#
# COMPACT_ATOMS: atom_id res chain seq x y z
N MET A 1 -15.65 11.39 2.44
CA MET A 1 -14.61 11.21 1.40
C MET A 1 -13.40 10.66 2.13
N ASP A 2 -12.80 9.56 1.65
CA ASP A 2 -11.68 8.90 2.34
C ASP A 2 -10.42 9.76 2.16
N GLU A 3 -10.04 10.51 3.21
CA GLU A 3 -8.90 11.46 3.22
C GLU A 3 -7.61 10.77 2.77
N GLU A 4 -7.43 9.53 3.21
CA GLU A 4 -6.23 8.74 2.98
C GLU A 4 -6.12 8.32 1.53
N LEU A 5 -7.24 8.00 0.87
CA LEU A 5 -7.24 7.76 -0.57
C LEU A 5 -6.79 9.01 -1.32
N ARG A 6 -7.25 10.19 -0.92
CA ARG A 6 -6.89 11.44 -1.60
C ARG A 6 -5.41 11.72 -1.43
N SER A 7 -4.89 11.63 -0.20
CA SER A 7 -3.48 11.82 0.10
C SER A 7 -2.58 10.85 -0.69
N VAL A 8 -2.94 9.55 -0.69
CA VAL A 8 -2.21 8.52 -1.45
C VAL A 8 -2.25 8.82 -2.94
N THR A 9 -3.43 9.11 -3.50
CA THR A 9 -3.56 9.33 -4.96
C THR A 9 -2.91 10.61 -5.44
N GLU A 10 -2.93 11.69 -4.66
CA GLU A 10 -2.21 12.93 -4.99
C GLU A 10 -0.69 12.71 -5.02
N ARG A 11 -0.15 12.02 -4.02
CA ARG A 11 1.28 11.70 -3.95
C ARG A 11 1.70 10.79 -5.12
N LEU A 12 0.93 9.75 -5.41
CA LEU A 12 1.21 8.82 -6.51
C LEU A 12 1.04 9.46 -7.89
N ARG A 13 0.13 10.44 -8.03
CA ARG A 13 0.01 11.24 -9.26
C ARG A 13 1.31 12.02 -9.52
N GLN A 14 1.93 12.59 -8.49
CA GLN A 14 3.21 13.28 -8.63
C GLN A 14 4.35 12.30 -9.00
N GLU A 15 4.42 11.14 -8.34
CA GLU A 15 5.45 10.12 -8.62
C GLU A 15 5.35 9.51 -10.03
N SER A 16 4.13 9.37 -10.53
CA SER A 16 3.88 8.88 -11.90
C SER A 16 4.03 9.96 -12.97
N GLY A 17 4.26 11.22 -12.58
CA GLY A 17 4.25 12.37 -13.49
C GLY A 17 2.90 12.64 -14.15
N GLY A 18 1.79 12.17 -13.55
CA GLY A 18 0.46 12.27 -14.16
C GLY A 18 0.33 11.45 -15.44
N SER A 19 1.02 10.31 -15.54
CA SER A 19 0.99 9.46 -16.73
C SER A 19 -0.40 8.89 -17.03
N ALA A 20 -0.67 8.58 -18.31
CA ALA A 20 -1.90 7.90 -18.71
C ALA A 20 -2.07 6.53 -18.01
N ALA A 21 -0.97 5.84 -17.72
CA ALA A 21 -0.98 4.59 -16.96
C ALA A 21 -1.50 4.78 -15.52
N PHE A 22 -1.16 5.92 -14.89
CA PHE A 22 -1.69 6.24 -13.56
C PHE A 22 -3.19 6.50 -13.61
N ASP A 23 -3.67 7.32 -14.55
CA ASP A 23 -5.10 7.61 -14.66
C ASP A 23 -5.90 6.34 -15.02
N ALA A 24 -5.37 5.47 -15.89
CA ALA A 24 -5.99 4.17 -16.21
C ALA A 24 -6.08 3.26 -14.97
N LEU A 25 -4.98 3.08 -14.25
CA LEU A 25 -4.94 2.24 -13.05
C LEU A 25 -5.75 2.81 -11.89
N LEU A 26 -5.94 4.13 -11.85
CA LEU A 26 -6.81 4.79 -10.88
C LEU A 26 -8.30 4.56 -11.20
N ALA A 27 -8.66 4.56 -12.49
CA ALA A 27 -10.02 4.44 -12.96
C ALA A 27 -10.54 3.00 -13.11
N THR A 28 -9.66 2.01 -13.28
CA THR A 28 -10.08 0.60 -13.48
C THR A 28 -10.86 0.07 -12.28
N GLU A 29 -12.00 -0.59 -12.47
CA GLU A 29 -12.71 -1.30 -11.38
C GLU A 29 -12.36 -2.79 -11.34
N ASP A 30 -11.50 -3.24 -12.25
CA ASP A 30 -11.09 -4.63 -12.37
C ASP A 30 -10.02 -4.97 -11.32
N LEU A 31 -10.40 -5.81 -10.35
CA LEU A 31 -9.49 -6.26 -9.30
C LEU A 31 -8.44 -7.25 -9.80
N ASP A 32 -8.71 -7.96 -10.90
CA ASP A 32 -7.74 -8.87 -11.50
C ASP A 32 -6.64 -8.08 -12.20
N GLU A 33 -6.98 -7.00 -12.91
CA GLU A 33 -5.99 -6.07 -13.47
C GLU A 33 -5.09 -5.47 -12.38
N LEU A 34 -5.67 -5.04 -11.25
CA LEU A 34 -4.91 -4.55 -10.11
C LEU A 34 -3.99 -5.64 -9.53
N ALA A 35 -4.45 -6.88 -9.44
CA ALA A 35 -3.65 -7.99 -8.92
C ALA A 35 -2.50 -8.37 -9.86
N GLU A 36 -2.70 -8.29 -11.18
CA GLU A 36 -1.65 -8.47 -12.17
C GLU A 36 -0.53 -7.46 -11.97
N VAL A 37 -0.85 -6.18 -11.73
CA VAL A 37 0.15 -5.12 -11.47
C VAL A 37 1.06 -5.44 -10.28
N LEU A 38 0.56 -6.14 -9.26
CA LEU A 38 1.39 -6.52 -8.10
C LEU A 38 2.50 -7.51 -8.49
N THR A 39 2.23 -8.40 -9.43
CA THR A 39 3.13 -9.51 -9.81
C THR A 39 3.93 -9.23 -11.07
N ALA A 40 3.46 -8.31 -11.92
CA ALA A 40 4.10 -7.99 -13.18
C ALA A 40 5.53 -7.44 -12.98
N PRO A 41 6.51 -7.94 -13.75
CA PRO A 41 7.89 -7.45 -13.69
C PRO A 41 7.98 -6.02 -14.22
N GLY A 42 8.95 -5.25 -13.72
CA GLY A 42 9.21 -3.89 -14.21
C GLY A 42 8.18 -2.83 -13.82
N GLN A 43 7.10 -3.18 -13.11
CA GLN A 43 6.15 -2.18 -12.62
C GLN A 43 6.83 -1.19 -11.66
N PRO A 44 6.56 0.12 -11.79
CA PRO A 44 7.10 1.12 -10.89
C PRO A 44 6.48 0.98 -9.50
N LEU A 45 7.18 1.49 -8.48
CA LEU A 45 6.73 1.42 -7.08
C LEU A 45 5.35 2.06 -6.90
N TRP A 46 5.10 3.21 -7.55
CA TRP A 46 3.83 3.91 -7.44
C TRP A 46 2.64 3.07 -7.93
N ALA A 47 2.85 2.24 -8.97
CA ALA A 47 1.79 1.41 -9.54
C ALA A 47 1.43 0.25 -8.60
N ARG A 48 2.46 -0.42 -8.03
CA ARG A 48 2.25 -1.47 -7.03
C ARG A 48 1.58 -0.92 -5.77
N GLU A 49 1.94 0.29 -5.36
CA GLU A 49 1.32 0.94 -4.22
C GLU A 49 -0.15 1.26 -4.48
N LEU A 50 -0.48 1.86 -5.63
CA LEU A 50 -1.86 2.15 -6.01
C LEU A 50 -2.70 0.86 -6.04
N ALA A 51 -2.20 -0.17 -6.71
CA ALA A 51 -2.86 -1.47 -6.83
C ALA A 51 -3.09 -2.11 -5.45
N ALA A 52 -2.06 -2.20 -4.62
CA ALA A 52 -2.13 -2.81 -3.29
C ALA A 52 -3.10 -2.05 -2.38
N PHE A 53 -3.07 -0.71 -2.41
CA PHE A 53 -3.98 0.12 -1.62
C PHE A 53 -5.45 -0.08 -2.03
N ARG A 54 -5.73 -0.07 -3.34
CA ARG A 54 -7.09 -0.24 -3.86
C ARG A 54 -7.63 -1.65 -3.59
N LEU A 55 -6.82 -2.68 -3.81
CA LEU A 55 -7.17 -4.07 -3.48
C LEU A 55 -7.40 -4.26 -1.98
N GLY A 56 -6.55 -3.68 -1.12
CA GLY A 56 -6.73 -3.72 0.33
C GLY A 56 -8.05 -3.09 0.78
N ARG A 57 -8.43 -1.95 0.17
CA ARG A 57 -9.74 -1.32 0.45
C ARG A 57 -10.93 -2.11 -0.08
N ALA A 58 -10.74 -2.86 -1.16
CA ALA A 58 -11.75 -3.78 -1.70
C ALA A 58 -11.86 -5.09 -0.88
N GLY A 59 -10.96 -5.33 0.07
CA GLY A 59 -10.91 -6.57 0.86
C GLY A 59 -10.20 -7.73 0.16
N ASP A 60 -9.48 -7.47 -0.94
CA ASP A 60 -8.77 -8.50 -1.69
C ASP A 60 -7.42 -8.84 -1.01
N ARG A 61 -7.32 -10.08 -0.52
CA ARG A 61 -6.15 -10.59 0.23
C ARG A 61 -4.90 -10.74 -0.62
N ARG A 62 -4.99 -10.67 -1.95
CA ARG A 62 -3.82 -10.65 -2.84
C ARG A 62 -2.92 -9.44 -2.57
N ALA A 63 -3.46 -8.35 -2.02
CA ALA A 63 -2.70 -7.17 -1.63
C ALA A 63 -1.79 -7.36 -0.41
N PHE A 64 -2.04 -8.37 0.42
CA PHE A 64 -1.47 -8.46 1.77
C PHE A 64 0.06 -8.36 1.78
N GLU A 65 0.76 -9.17 0.98
CA GLU A 65 2.24 -9.19 0.96
C GLU A 65 2.81 -7.84 0.48
N SER A 66 2.21 -7.24 -0.55
CA SER A 66 2.62 -5.93 -1.05
C SER A 66 2.39 -4.83 -0.02
N LEU A 67 1.27 -4.87 0.70
CA LEU A 67 0.99 -3.91 1.77
C LEU A 67 1.95 -4.07 2.97
N VAL A 68 2.30 -5.29 3.36
CA VAL A 68 3.31 -5.54 4.41
C VAL A 68 4.68 -5.01 4.00
N LEU A 69 5.06 -5.17 2.73
CA LEU A 69 6.29 -4.60 2.20
C LEU A 69 6.28 -3.06 2.28
N LEU A 70 5.18 -2.42 1.89
CA LEU A 70 5.02 -0.97 1.96
C LEU A 70 4.99 -0.44 3.42
N LEU A 71 4.45 -1.22 4.35
CA LEU A 71 4.48 -0.93 5.79
C LEU A 71 5.90 -0.95 6.38
N ASN A 72 6.82 -1.67 5.73
CA ASN A 72 8.25 -1.71 6.03
C ASN A 72 9.06 -0.74 5.17
N HIS A 73 8.42 0.22 4.50
CA HIS A 73 9.13 1.24 3.72
C HIS A 73 9.63 2.37 4.63
N ARG A 74 10.74 3.00 4.26
CA ARG A 74 11.32 4.15 4.98
C ARG A 74 10.53 5.45 4.83
N ASP A 75 9.55 5.48 3.94
CA ASP A 75 8.81 6.69 3.60
C ASP A 75 7.52 6.75 4.43
N PRO A 76 7.39 7.69 5.39
CA PRO A 76 6.26 7.71 6.32
C PRO A 76 4.88 7.76 5.64
N PRO A 77 4.65 8.56 4.58
CA PRO A 77 3.37 8.57 3.84
C PRO A 77 2.99 7.20 3.25
N ARG A 78 3.94 6.46 2.65
CA ARG A 78 3.69 5.11 2.13
C ARG A 78 3.31 4.13 3.24
N CYS A 79 4.03 4.21 4.36
CA CYS A 79 3.77 3.37 5.53
C CYS A 79 2.35 3.63 6.08
N ALA A 80 1.92 4.90 6.16
CA ALA A 80 0.58 5.27 6.60
C ALA A 80 -0.51 4.75 5.65
N GLY A 81 -0.33 4.92 4.33
CA GLY A 81 -1.26 4.38 3.33
C GLY A 81 -1.39 2.85 3.41
N ALA A 82 -0.26 2.16 3.58
CA ALA A 82 -0.22 0.71 3.73
C ALA A 82 -0.91 0.24 5.03
N ALA A 83 -0.65 0.92 6.15
CA ALA A 83 -1.30 0.63 7.42
C ALA A 83 -2.83 0.78 7.34
N HIS A 84 -3.30 1.87 6.70
CA HIS A 84 -4.72 2.09 6.47
C HIS A 84 -5.33 0.98 5.62
N ALA A 85 -4.71 0.62 4.49
CA ALA A 85 -5.21 -0.42 3.62
C ALA A 85 -5.20 -1.82 4.29
N LEU A 86 -4.21 -2.13 5.13
CA LEU A 86 -4.18 -3.37 5.92
C LEU A 86 -5.30 -3.44 6.96
N ALA A 87 -5.56 -2.32 7.65
CA ALA A 87 -6.68 -2.23 8.59
C ALA A 87 -8.02 -2.45 7.90
N ARG A 88 -8.19 -1.87 6.70
CA ARG A 88 -9.38 -2.06 5.85
C ARG A 88 -9.50 -3.47 5.29
N LEU A 89 -8.38 -4.08 4.92
CA LEU A 89 -8.33 -5.45 4.40
C LEU A 89 -8.80 -6.47 5.44
N GLY A 90 -8.52 -6.22 6.74
CA GLY A 90 -8.97 -7.09 7.83
C GLY A 90 -8.37 -8.49 7.78
N ASP A 91 -7.22 -8.66 7.12
CA ASP A 91 -6.56 -9.97 7.05
C ASP A 91 -6.03 -10.37 8.44
N PRO A 92 -6.33 -11.58 8.94
CA PRO A 92 -5.90 -12.01 10.28
C PRO A 92 -4.37 -12.09 10.43
N ARG A 93 -3.61 -12.18 9.33
CA ARG A 93 -2.15 -12.17 9.35
C ARG A 93 -1.57 -10.80 9.72
N THR A 94 -2.36 -9.74 9.63
CA THR A 94 -1.94 -8.35 9.87
C THR A 94 -1.31 -8.16 11.26
N ALA A 95 -1.91 -8.72 12.31
CA ALA A 95 -1.37 -8.61 13.67
C ALA A 95 0.02 -9.24 13.81
N ARG A 96 0.23 -10.39 13.18
CA ARG A 96 1.53 -11.09 13.19
C ARG A 96 2.59 -10.30 12.41
N ALA A 97 2.22 -9.78 11.23
CA ALA A 97 3.13 -8.96 10.43
C ALA A 97 3.55 -7.69 11.18
N ALA A 98 2.60 -7.01 11.82
CA ALA A 98 2.85 -5.82 12.63
C ALA A 98 3.81 -6.10 13.80
N ALA A 99 3.59 -7.20 14.53
CA ALA A 99 4.45 -7.60 15.63
C ALA A 99 5.89 -7.86 15.15
N ALA A 100 6.06 -8.58 14.03
CA ALA A 100 7.38 -8.83 13.45
C ALA A 100 8.09 -7.53 13.03
N LEU A 101 7.36 -6.57 12.47
CA LEU A 101 7.89 -5.26 12.09
C LEU A 101 8.23 -4.38 13.30
N ALA A 102 7.53 -4.53 14.43
CA ALA A 102 7.82 -3.83 15.66
C ALA A 102 9.10 -4.33 16.34
N THR A 103 9.47 -5.59 16.12
CA THR A 103 10.71 -6.20 16.65
C THR A 103 11.90 -6.11 15.69
N ASN A 104 11.71 -5.57 14.49
CA ASN A 104 12.79 -5.43 13.51
C ASN A 104 13.64 -4.19 13.85
N GLU A 105 14.86 -4.40 14.34
CA GLU A 105 15.78 -3.34 14.78
C GLU A 105 16.06 -2.30 13.69
N LEU A 106 16.30 -2.75 12.45
CA LEU A 106 16.55 -1.86 11.31
C LEU A 106 15.35 -0.97 11.03
N ARG A 107 14.14 -1.54 11.09
CA ARG A 107 12.91 -0.77 10.93
C ARG A 107 12.71 0.22 12.05
N VAL A 108 12.85 -0.21 13.30
CA VAL A 108 12.68 0.66 14.47
C VAL A 108 13.68 1.83 14.44
N ALA A 109 14.87 1.63 13.88
CA ALA A 109 15.88 2.68 13.75
C ALA A 109 15.48 3.81 12.77
N TYR A 110 14.74 3.52 11.69
CA TYR A 110 14.34 4.55 10.71
C TYR A 110 12.87 4.97 10.82
N ALA A 111 12.02 4.15 11.44
CA ALA A 111 10.60 4.42 11.53
C ALA A 111 10.34 5.51 12.57
N LEU A 112 9.94 6.70 12.10
CA LEU A 112 9.53 7.82 12.96
C LEU A 112 8.31 7.49 13.83
N HIS A 113 7.48 6.53 13.41
CA HIS A 113 6.22 6.19 14.05
C HIS A 113 6.06 4.68 14.25
N PRO A 114 5.47 4.26 15.39
CA PRO A 114 5.12 2.86 15.60
C PRO A 114 4.04 2.40 14.59
N VAL A 115 4.01 1.10 14.28
CA VAL A 115 2.93 0.52 13.47
C VAL A 115 1.62 0.70 14.22
N ARG A 116 0.75 1.60 13.74
CA ARG A 116 -0.62 1.76 14.25
C ARG A 116 -1.58 1.21 13.21
N LEU A 117 -2.28 0.14 13.55
CA LEU A 117 -3.24 -0.56 12.68
C LEU A 117 -4.67 -0.51 13.25
N LEU A 118 -4.87 0.24 14.34
CA LEU A 118 -6.09 0.39 15.12
C LEU A 118 -6.23 1.86 15.52
#